data_AF-A0A7Y5HF75-F1
#
_entry.id   AF-A0A7Y5HF75-F1
#
_cell.length_a   1.000
_cell.length_b   1.000
_cell.length_c   1.000
_cell.angle_alpha   90.00
_cell.angle_beta   90.00
_cell.angle_gamma   90.00
#
_symmetry.space_group_name_H-M   'P 1'
#
loop_
_entity.id
_entity.type
_entity.pdbx_description
1 polymer ?
#
loop_
_entity_poly.entity_id
_entity_poly.type
_entity_poly.pdbx_seq_one_letter_code
_entity_poly.pdbx_strand_id
1 'polypeptide(L)'
;PPRKDGPPVPPEPPRREPPKAAGREEEATELFRFSRGALEEGRYGEAERGFHRLLTEFQDTRIVRDYGVEAAQRLADAMKKGGGVAGLFRGGLKVQGSRVTLTYDFEDEAQAADWETVHMFAVPQKGTFRVEKGELSGQGAAAFMLRAAFRKEAVSMTFRVRPGVPAQDMGALLAEPKDIANHVFFTIANQFFQLGRGGKEYAAPGNMIVVFGKGMWRDTDPGMVGFVRTAHAEEPRVPSLQWTEVEVAKEKQRARFVLGGKALNGSAVGDNKYEITGVRPALFVLLSEARFDSVTVTGELDPDWVKAERERLFPLPK
;
A
#
# COMPACT_ATOMS: atom_id res chain seq x y z
N PRO A 1 -1.48 -47.52 50.83
CA PRO A 1 -1.52 -46.19 50.17
C PRO A 1 -2.63 -46.14 49.10
N PRO A 2 -3.65 -45.28 49.24
CA PRO A 2 -4.75 -45.21 48.29
C PRO A 2 -4.30 -44.47 47.01
N ARG A 3 -4.67 -45.00 45.84
CA ARG A 3 -4.49 -44.30 44.56
C ARG A 3 -5.65 -43.33 44.37
N LYS A 4 -5.31 -42.08 44.03
CA LYS A 4 -6.22 -40.98 43.72
C LYS A 4 -6.95 -41.27 42.41
N ASP A 5 -8.27 -41.38 42.48
CA ASP A 5 -9.14 -41.31 41.31
C ASP A 5 -9.12 -39.88 40.76
N GLY A 6 -8.62 -39.74 39.54
CA GLY A 6 -8.70 -38.48 38.79
C GLY A 6 -10.13 -38.23 38.29
N PRO A 7 -10.52 -36.97 38.08
CA PRO A 7 -11.85 -36.63 37.60
C PRO A 7 -12.11 -37.23 36.20
N PRO A 8 -13.36 -37.64 35.91
CA PRO A 8 -13.72 -38.25 34.64
C PRO A 8 -13.49 -37.29 33.48
N VAL A 9 -12.88 -37.80 32.41
CA VAL A 9 -12.66 -37.08 31.16
C VAL A 9 -14.03 -36.76 30.54
N PRO A 10 -14.30 -35.49 30.15
CA PRO A 10 -15.55 -35.13 29.48
C PRO A 10 -15.71 -35.95 28.18
N PRO A 11 -16.93 -36.38 27.84
CA PRO A 11 -17.15 -37.09 26.58
C PRO A 11 -16.76 -36.20 25.40
N GLU A 12 -16.06 -36.79 24.43
CA GLU A 12 -15.72 -36.09 23.18
C GLU A 12 -17.02 -35.57 22.52
N PRO A 13 -17.04 -34.32 22.05
CA PRO A 13 -18.19 -33.80 21.33
C PRO A 13 -18.46 -34.65 20.09
N PRO A 14 -19.73 -34.91 19.74
CA PRO A 14 -20.07 -35.76 18.60
C PRO A 14 -19.42 -35.21 17.33
N ARG A 15 -18.60 -36.04 16.68
CA ARG A 15 -18.03 -35.74 15.36
C ARG A 15 -19.21 -35.51 14.40
N ARG A 16 -19.37 -34.28 13.91
CA ARG A 16 -20.35 -33.97 12.85
C ARG A 16 -20.01 -34.83 11.64
N GLU A 17 -20.92 -35.70 11.24
CA GLU A 17 -20.78 -36.45 9.99
C GLU A 17 -20.69 -35.45 8.83
N PRO A 18 -19.72 -35.63 7.90
CA PRO A 18 -19.68 -34.82 6.70
C PRO A 18 -21.01 -34.99 5.94
N PRO A 19 -21.58 -33.91 5.39
CA PRO A 19 -22.82 -34.00 4.64
C PRO A 19 -22.68 -35.04 3.51
N LYS A 20 -23.73 -35.85 3.30
CA LYS A 20 -23.75 -36.90 2.28
C LYS A 20 -23.32 -36.33 0.92
N ALA A 21 -22.36 -37.00 0.27
CA ALA A 21 -21.74 -36.56 -0.99
C ALA A 21 -22.74 -36.13 -2.09
N ALA A 22 -23.93 -36.72 -2.13
CA ALA A 22 -24.98 -36.37 -3.08
C ALA A 22 -25.51 -34.93 -2.93
N GLY A 23 -25.67 -34.42 -1.69
CA GLY A 23 -26.15 -33.06 -1.47
C GLY A 23 -25.11 -31.99 -1.79
N ARG A 24 -23.82 -32.33 -1.64
CA ARG A 24 -22.70 -31.43 -1.91
C ARG A 24 -22.51 -31.16 -3.42
N GLU A 25 -22.76 -32.17 -4.24
CA GLU A 25 -22.68 -32.05 -5.71
C GLU A 25 -23.82 -31.20 -6.29
N GLU A 26 -25.02 -31.34 -5.73
CA GLU A 26 -26.19 -30.53 -6.10
C GLU A 26 -25.97 -29.06 -5.72
N GLU A 27 -25.49 -28.79 -4.49
CA GLU A 27 -25.15 -27.43 -4.04
C GLU A 27 -24.07 -26.77 -4.93
N ALA A 28 -23.01 -27.50 -5.29
CA ALA A 28 -21.97 -26.98 -6.19
C ALA A 28 -22.53 -26.63 -7.58
N THR A 29 -23.44 -27.47 -8.09
CA THR A 29 -24.08 -27.26 -9.40
C THR A 29 -24.98 -26.02 -9.40
N GLU A 30 -25.80 -25.85 -8.36
CA GLU A 30 -26.63 -24.65 -8.20
C GLU A 30 -25.78 -23.39 -8.04
N LEU A 31 -24.71 -23.46 -7.25
CA LEU A 31 -23.79 -22.35 -7.03
C LEU A 31 -23.10 -21.91 -8.34
N PHE A 32 -22.66 -22.85 -9.18
CA PHE A 32 -22.09 -22.53 -10.49
C PHE A 32 -23.09 -21.83 -11.40
N ARG A 33 -24.33 -22.35 -11.51
CA ARG A 33 -25.39 -21.73 -12.32
C ARG A 33 -25.75 -20.33 -11.82
N PHE A 34 -25.93 -20.18 -10.51
CA PHE A 34 -26.22 -18.90 -9.87
C PHE A 34 -25.13 -17.88 -10.16
N SER A 35 -23.85 -18.25 -9.96
CA SER A 35 -22.71 -17.36 -10.17
C SER A 35 -22.59 -16.92 -11.63
N ARG A 36 -22.89 -17.83 -12.57
CA ARG A 36 -22.91 -17.52 -14.00
C ARG A 36 -24.03 -16.55 -14.36
N GLY A 37 -25.25 -16.79 -13.85
CA GLY A 37 -26.38 -15.88 -14.04
C GLY A 37 -26.11 -14.50 -13.46
N ALA A 38 -25.56 -14.43 -12.24
CA ALA A 38 -25.15 -13.18 -11.63
C ALA A 38 -24.10 -12.42 -12.47
N LEU A 39 -23.15 -13.13 -13.08
CA LEU A 39 -22.14 -12.52 -13.96
C LEU A 39 -22.77 -11.95 -15.24
N GLU A 40 -23.69 -12.69 -15.86
CA GLU A 40 -24.42 -12.29 -17.07
C GLU A 40 -25.34 -11.09 -16.82
N GLU A 41 -25.95 -11.01 -15.63
CA GLU A 41 -26.78 -9.90 -15.18
C GLU A 41 -26.00 -8.68 -14.65
N GLY A 42 -24.67 -8.73 -14.66
CA GLY A 42 -23.81 -7.65 -14.15
C GLY A 42 -23.75 -7.54 -12.63
N ARG A 43 -24.27 -8.52 -11.88
CA ARG A 43 -24.15 -8.65 -10.41
C ARG A 43 -22.79 -9.24 -10.02
N TYR A 44 -21.73 -8.57 -10.45
CA TYR A 44 -20.38 -9.11 -10.43
C TYR A 44 -19.86 -9.49 -9.04
N GLY A 45 -20.23 -8.78 -7.97
CA GLY A 45 -19.81 -9.13 -6.61
C GLY A 45 -20.45 -10.43 -6.08
N GLU A 46 -21.65 -10.78 -6.55
CA GLU A 46 -22.29 -12.07 -6.26
C GLU A 46 -21.66 -13.20 -7.08
N ALA A 47 -21.36 -12.93 -8.35
CA ALA A 47 -20.61 -13.84 -9.20
C ALA A 47 -19.21 -14.14 -8.64
N GLU A 48 -18.48 -13.11 -8.20
CA GLU A 48 -17.16 -13.24 -7.57
C GLU A 48 -17.23 -14.16 -6.34
N ARG A 49 -18.12 -13.87 -5.39
CA ARG A 49 -18.27 -14.69 -4.18
C ARG A 49 -18.67 -16.13 -4.51
N GLY A 50 -19.59 -16.30 -5.46
CA GLY A 50 -20.09 -17.62 -5.84
C GLY A 50 -19.03 -18.48 -6.52
N PHE A 51 -18.29 -17.94 -7.50
CA PHE A 51 -17.19 -18.67 -8.15
C PHE A 51 -16.01 -18.92 -7.20
N HIS A 52 -15.66 -17.96 -6.34
CA HIS A 52 -14.62 -18.16 -5.34
C HIS A 52 -14.99 -19.29 -4.36
N ARG A 53 -16.21 -19.28 -3.82
CA ARG A 53 -16.73 -20.32 -2.94
C ARG A 53 -16.74 -21.68 -3.63
N LEU A 54 -17.18 -21.75 -4.89
CA LEU A 54 -17.17 -22.97 -5.69
C LEU A 54 -15.74 -23.57 -5.79
N LEU A 55 -14.76 -22.74 -6.15
CA LEU A 55 -13.37 -23.16 -6.36
C LEU A 55 -12.59 -23.46 -5.07
N THR A 56 -13.12 -23.11 -3.90
CA THR A 56 -12.44 -23.32 -2.61
C THR A 56 -13.11 -24.39 -1.77
N GLU A 57 -14.43 -24.35 -1.64
CA GLU A 57 -15.18 -25.28 -0.80
C GLU A 57 -15.56 -26.57 -1.55
N PHE A 58 -15.69 -26.54 -2.88
CA PHE A 58 -16.22 -27.67 -3.67
C PHE A 58 -15.20 -28.28 -4.63
N GLN A 59 -13.90 -28.17 -4.34
CA GLN A 59 -12.80 -28.66 -5.19
C GLN A 59 -12.89 -30.15 -5.53
N ASP A 60 -13.51 -30.94 -4.66
CA ASP A 60 -13.70 -32.38 -4.78
C ASP A 60 -14.88 -32.79 -5.68
N THR A 61 -15.78 -31.86 -5.99
CA THR A 61 -16.99 -32.11 -6.78
C THR A 61 -16.69 -32.31 -8.26
N ARG A 62 -17.59 -33.00 -8.97
CA ARG A 62 -17.46 -33.19 -10.41
C ARG A 62 -17.61 -31.87 -11.17
N ILE A 63 -18.44 -30.95 -10.68
CA ILE A 63 -18.60 -29.64 -11.35
C ILE A 63 -17.30 -28.85 -11.42
N VAL A 64 -16.45 -28.89 -10.37
CA VAL A 64 -15.14 -28.22 -10.40
C VAL A 64 -14.14 -28.95 -11.28
N ARG A 65 -14.22 -30.29 -11.37
CA ARG A 65 -13.39 -31.05 -12.32
C ARG A 65 -13.73 -30.74 -13.77
N ASP A 66 -15.02 -30.68 -14.09
CA ASP A 66 -15.51 -30.51 -15.46
C ASP A 66 -15.47 -29.03 -15.91
N TYR A 67 -15.71 -28.07 -14.99
CA TYR A 67 -15.84 -26.63 -15.30
C TYR A 67 -14.89 -25.71 -14.53
N GLY A 68 -13.92 -26.24 -13.78
CA GLY A 68 -13.05 -25.42 -12.92
C GLY A 68 -12.26 -24.34 -13.66
N VAL A 69 -11.80 -24.63 -14.87
CA VAL A 69 -11.09 -23.64 -15.73
C VAL A 69 -12.03 -22.50 -16.13
N GLU A 70 -13.26 -22.81 -16.56
CA GLU A 70 -14.26 -21.81 -16.91
C GLU A 70 -14.64 -20.97 -15.68
N ALA A 71 -14.88 -21.61 -14.54
CA ALA A 71 -15.20 -20.93 -13.28
C ALA A 71 -14.08 -19.97 -12.86
N ALA A 72 -12.81 -20.35 -13.03
CA ALA A 72 -11.66 -19.49 -12.72
C ALA A 72 -11.56 -18.28 -13.67
N GLN A 73 -11.79 -18.48 -14.97
CA GLN A 73 -11.83 -17.38 -15.94
C GLN A 73 -12.98 -16.42 -15.65
N ARG A 74 -14.16 -16.95 -15.33
CA ARG A 74 -15.34 -16.15 -14.97
C ARG A 74 -15.18 -15.42 -13.65
N LEU A 75 -14.50 -16.01 -12.67
CA LEU A 75 -14.11 -15.33 -11.44
C LEU A 75 -13.19 -14.14 -11.75
N ALA A 76 -12.17 -14.34 -12.59
CA ALA A 76 -11.29 -13.25 -13.00
C ALA A 76 -12.06 -12.12 -13.72
N ASP A 77 -13.00 -12.49 -14.60
CA ASP A 77 -13.90 -11.54 -15.26
C ASP A 77 -14.81 -10.82 -14.26
N ALA A 78 -15.38 -11.53 -13.29
CA ALA A 78 -16.23 -10.95 -12.25
C ALA A 78 -15.45 -9.99 -11.36
N MET A 79 -14.22 -10.35 -10.97
CA MET A 79 -13.33 -9.48 -10.17
C MET A 79 -12.93 -8.23 -10.95
N LYS A 80 -12.65 -8.39 -12.25
CA LYS A 80 -12.27 -7.29 -13.14
C LYS A 80 -13.44 -6.35 -13.45
N LYS A 81 -14.63 -6.90 -13.74
CA LYS A 81 -15.83 -6.14 -14.11
C LYS A 81 -16.61 -5.63 -12.89
N GLY A 82 -16.47 -6.28 -11.75
CA GLY A 82 -17.29 -6.05 -10.56
C GLY A 82 -16.80 -5.07 -9.54
N GLY A 83 -15.68 -4.40 -9.80
CA GLY A 83 -15.06 -3.57 -8.80
C GLY A 83 -14.60 -4.36 -7.56
N GLY A 84 -14.28 -5.65 -7.69
CA GLY A 84 -13.45 -6.36 -6.72
C GLY A 84 -12.18 -5.55 -6.43
N VAL A 85 -11.52 -5.73 -5.29
CA VAL A 85 -10.31 -4.94 -4.96
C VAL A 85 -9.26 -5.00 -6.08
N ALA A 86 -9.18 -6.14 -6.80
CA ALA A 86 -8.35 -6.30 -8.00
C ALA A 86 -8.69 -5.34 -9.14
N GLY A 87 -9.98 -5.05 -9.38
CA GLY A 87 -10.41 -4.11 -10.42
C GLY A 87 -10.13 -2.64 -10.11
N LEU A 88 -9.67 -2.32 -8.89
CA LEU A 88 -9.30 -0.96 -8.49
C LEU A 88 -7.88 -0.57 -8.91
N PHE A 89 -7.06 -1.56 -9.30
CA PHE A 89 -5.63 -1.38 -9.57
C PHE A 89 -5.25 -1.92 -10.94
N ARG A 90 -4.28 -1.28 -11.57
CA ARG A 90 -3.59 -1.70 -12.79
C ARG A 90 -2.25 -2.35 -12.49
N GLY A 91 -1.71 -2.13 -11.28
CA GLY A 91 -0.58 -2.91 -10.77
C GLY A 91 -0.97 -4.36 -10.43
N GLY A 92 0.04 -5.19 -10.15
CA GLY A 92 -0.20 -6.52 -9.60
C GLY A 92 -0.81 -6.45 -8.20
N LEU A 93 -1.77 -7.33 -7.89
CA LEU A 93 -2.42 -7.41 -6.59
C LEU A 93 -2.33 -8.83 -6.04
N LYS A 94 -1.92 -8.94 -4.77
CA LYS A 94 -2.05 -10.14 -3.96
C LYS A 94 -2.82 -9.82 -2.68
N VAL A 95 -3.77 -10.68 -2.33
CA VAL A 95 -4.60 -10.54 -1.11
C VAL A 95 -4.30 -11.69 -0.16
N GLN A 96 -4.04 -11.38 1.11
CA GLN A 96 -3.82 -12.35 2.19
C GLN A 96 -4.58 -11.89 3.44
N GLY A 97 -5.75 -12.48 3.68
CA GLY A 97 -6.66 -11.98 4.72
C GLY A 97 -7.14 -10.56 4.41
N SER A 98 -7.01 -9.64 5.37
CA SER A 98 -7.29 -8.21 5.21
C SER A 98 -6.18 -7.41 4.51
N ARG A 99 -5.00 -8.01 4.36
CA ARG A 99 -3.79 -7.34 3.88
C ARG A 99 -3.66 -7.50 2.37
N VAL A 100 -3.34 -6.41 1.70
CA VAL A 100 -3.04 -6.38 0.27
C VAL A 100 -1.58 -6.08 0.04
N THR A 101 -1.03 -6.65 -1.03
CA THR A 101 0.28 -6.31 -1.59
C THR A 101 0.06 -5.89 -3.03
N LEU A 102 0.36 -4.62 -3.32
CA LEU A 102 0.34 -4.02 -4.64
C LEU A 102 1.75 -3.96 -5.20
N THR A 103 1.95 -4.33 -6.46
CA THR A 103 3.26 -4.34 -7.13
C THR A 103 3.21 -3.54 -8.43
N TYR A 104 4.19 -2.65 -8.63
CA TYR A 104 4.32 -1.79 -9.80
C TYR A 104 5.77 -1.84 -10.31
N ASP A 105 5.97 -2.45 -11.46
CA ASP A 105 7.25 -2.46 -12.19
C ASP A 105 7.35 -1.30 -13.19
N PHE A 106 6.20 -0.71 -13.56
CA PHE A 106 6.03 0.30 -14.60
C PHE A 106 6.46 -0.17 -16.01
N GLU A 107 6.49 -1.48 -16.27
CA GLU A 107 6.65 -2.02 -17.63
C GLU A 107 5.41 -1.71 -18.50
N ASP A 108 4.22 -1.69 -17.87
CA ASP A 108 2.97 -1.20 -18.46
C ASP A 108 2.70 0.24 -17.99
N GLU A 109 2.71 1.20 -18.91
CA GLU A 109 2.42 2.61 -18.62
C GLU A 109 1.04 2.82 -17.99
N ALA A 110 0.09 1.92 -18.22
CA ALA A 110 -1.24 2.00 -17.60
C ALA A 110 -1.15 1.96 -16.08
N GLN A 111 -0.14 1.30 -15.50
CA GLN A 111 0.10 1.27 -14.05
C GLN A 111 0.20 2.66 -13.43
N ALA A 112 0.70 3.65 -14.17
CA ALA A 112 0.81 5.03 -13.70
C ALA A 112 -0.54 5.67 -13.37
N ALA A 113 -1.66 5.18 -13.95
CA ALA A 113 -3.00 5.71 -13.69
C ALA A 113 -3.54 5.37 -12.29
N ASP A 114 -2.88 4.48 -11.55
CA ASP A 114 -3.18 4.22 -10.13
C ASP A 114 -2.59 5.30 -9.20
N TRP A 115 -1.76 6.18 -9.75
CA TRP A 115 -1.02 7.21 -9.04
C TRP A 115 -1.45 8.60 -9.51
N GLU A 116 -1.13 9.62 -8.73
CA GLU A 116 -1.32 11.02 -9.10
C GLU A 116 -0.06 11.83 -8.76
N THR A 117 0.26 12.80 -9.63
CA THR A 117 1.35 13.74 -9.34
C THR A 117 0.82 14.87 -8.46
N VAL A 118 1.46 15.07 -7.31
CA VAL A 118 1.10 16.06 -6.30
C VAL A 118 2.25 17.03 -6.11
N HIS A 119 1.96 18.33 -6.20
CA HIS A 119 2.94 19.39 -5.96
C HIS A 119 2.86 19.87 -4.51
N MET A 120 3.48 19.13 -3.61
CA MET A 120 3.45 19.43 -2.17
C MET A 120 4.58 20.36 -1.69
N PHE A 121 5.58 20.62 -2.53
CA PHE A 121 6.72 21.46 -2.19
C PHE A 121 6.47 22.90 -2.64
N ALA A 122 6.62 23.86 -1.74
CA ALA A 122 6.54 25.29 -2.04
C ALA A 122 7.83 25.80 -2.70
N VAL A 123 8.23 25.20 -3.82
CA VAL A 123 9.40 25.60 -4.60
C VAL A 123 9.01 26.00 -6.03
N PRO A 124 9.74 26.92 -6.69
CA PRO A 124 9.37 27.42 -8.02
C PRO A 124 9.37 26.33 -9.10
N GLN A 125 10.29 25.37 -9.01
CA GLN A 125 10.46 24.31 -10.01
C GLN A 125 9.47 23.18 -9.77
N LYS A 126 8.33 23.23 -10.47
CA LYS A 126 7.37 22.12 -10.46
C LYS A 126 8.01 20.85 -11.02
N GLY A 127 7.85 19.75 -10.31
CA GLY A 127 8.30 18.45 -10.76
C GLY A 127 7.29 17.71 -11.62
N THR A 128 7.74 16.67 -12.30
CA THR A 128 6.91 15.78 -13.12
C THR A 128 7.28 14.33 -12.86
N PHE A 129 6.31 13.45 -13.05
CA PHE A 129 6.52 12.01 -13.10
C PHE A 129 5.99 11.45 -14.41
N ARG A 130 6.74 10.55 -15.04
CA ARG A 130 6.35 9.87 -16.27
C ARG A 130 7.00 8.50 -16.35
N VAL A 131 6.34 7.54 -17.00
CA VAL A 131 6.95 6.25 -17.30
C VAL A 131 7.82 6.41 -18.55
N GLU A 132 9.07 5.98 -18.47
CA GLU A 132 10.02 5.99 -19.58
C GLU A 132 10.78 4.66 -19.61
N LYS A 133 10.72 3.96 -20.74
CA LYS A 133 11.49 2.71 -20.95
C LYS A 133 11.24 1.66 -19.84
N GLY A 134 10.01 1.56 -19.36
CA GLY A 134 9.63 0.63 -18.29
C GLY A 134 10.03 1.07 -16.87
N GLU A 135 10.42 2.34 -16.67
CA GLU A 135 10.79 2.88 -15.36
C GLU A 135 9.98 4.13 -15.04
N LEU A 136 9.71 4.40 -13.76
CA LEU A 136 9.12 5.67 -13.34
C LEU A 136 10.21 6.75 -13.21
N SER A 137 10.12 7.79 -14.03
CA SER A 137 11.01 8.95 -14.02
C SER A 137 10.41 10.12 -13.28
N GLY A 138 11.08 10.59 -12.22
CA GLY A 138 10.78 11.82 -11.51
C GLY A 138 11.83 12.90 -11.75
N GLN A 139 11.41 14.14 -11.99
CA GLN A 139 12.29 15.31 -12.10
C GLN A 139 11.68 16.53 -11.39
N GLY A 140 12.51 17.42 -10.83
CA GLY A 140 12.09 18.69 -10.23
C GLY A 140 11.58 18.52 -8.80
N ALA A 141 10.44 19.12 -8.45
CA ALA A 141 9.82 18.99 -7.13
C ALA A 141 8.36 18.52 -7.20
N ALA A 142 8.13 17.24 -6.93
CA ALA A 142 6.81 16.63 -6.90
C ALA A 142 6.82 15.33 -6.09
N ALA A 143 5.63 14.87 -5.72
CA ALA A 143 5.39 13.52 -5.23
C ALA A 143 4.50 12.75 -6.23
N PHE A 144 4.80 11.49 -6.47
CA PHE A 144 3.96 10.55 -7.20
C PHE A 144 3.23 9.68 -6.19
N MET A 145 1.99 10.04 -5.91
CA MET A 145 1.20 9.53 -4.80
C MET A 145 0.24 8.46 -5.25
N LEU A 146 0.29 7.30 -4.61
CA LEU A 146 -0.66 6.23 -4.87
C LEU A 146 -2.06 6.70 -4.48
N ARG A 147 -3.06 6.46 -5.35
CA ARG A 147 -4.44 6.88 -5.09
C ARG A 147 -5.06 6.12 -3.93
N ALA A 148 -4.63 4.87 -3.70
CA ALA A 148 -5.06 4.08 -2.54
C ALA A 148 -4.67 4.70 -1.20
N ALA A 149 -5.65 4.69 -0.29
CA ALA A 149 -5.44 4.96 1.11
C ALA A 149 -5.42 3.64 1.89
N PHE A 150 -4.51 3.59 2.85
CA PHE A 150 -4.33 2.46 3.75
C PHE A 150 -4.62 2.87 5.19
N ARG A 151 -5.04 1.88 5.97
CA ARG A 151 -5.17 1.98 7.42
C ARG A 151 -3.82 2.30 8.07
N LYS A 152 -3.84 3.04 9.19
CA LYS A 152 -2.65 3.62 9.83
C LYS A 152 -1.80 2.65 10.64
N GLU A 153 -2.32 1.45 10.87
CA GLU A 153 -1.83 0.44 11.79
C GLU A 153 -0.47 -0.08 11.33
N ALA A 154 -0.37 -0.50 10.06
CA ALA A 154 0.87 -1.02 9.48
C ALA A 154 0.85 -0.90 7.95
N VAL A 155 1.73 -0.06 7.40
CA VAL A 155 1.96 0.08 5.96
C VAL A 155 3.46 0.08 5.68
N SER A 156 3.86 -0.66 4.65
CA SER A 156 5.23 -0.70 4.17
C SER A 156 5.28 -0.50 2.66
N MET A 157 6.35 0.12 2.20
CA MET A 157 6.65 0.27 0.78
C MET A 157 8.11 -0.09 0.53
N THR A 158 8.36 -0.99 -0.41
CA THR A 158 9.70 -1.27 -0.93
C THR A 158 9.79 -0.78 -2.36
N PHE A 159 10.95 -0.31 -2.78
CA PHE A 159 11.20 0.14 -4.15
C PHE A 159 12.70 0.15 -4.43
N ARG A 160 13.09 0.23 -5.69
CA ARG A 160 14.46 0.61 -6.06
C ARG A 160 14.47 2.04 -6.55
N VAL A 161 15.56 2.74 -6.25
CA VAL A 161 15.80 4.10 -6.73
C VAL A 161 17.17 4.18 -7.39
N ARG A 162 17.24 4.91 -8.50
CA ARG A 162 18.47 5.28 -9.19
C ARG A 162 18.53 6.80 -9.30
N PRO A 163 19.33 7.47 -8.45
CA PRO A 163 19.46 8.92 -8.51
C PRO A 163 20.11 9.40 -9.80
N GLY A 164 19.74 10.59 -10.25
CA GLY A 164 20.43 11.33 -11.31
C GLY A 164 21.74 11.95 -10.82
N VAL A 165 22.24 12.91 -11.60
CA VAL A 165 23.46 13.66 -11.29
C VAL A 165 23.13 15.17 -11.28
N PRO A 166 23.25 15.86 -10.14
CA PRO A 166 23.59 15.33 -8.81
C PRO A 166 22.42 14.59 -8.13
N ALA A 167 22.74 13.65 -7.24
CA ALA A 167 21.75 13.08 -6.32
C ALA A 167 21.35 14.13 -5.28
N GLN A 168 20.05 14.45 -5.20
CA GLN A 168 19.46 15.40 -4.26
C GLN A 168 18.16 14.84 -3.68
N ASP A 169 17.52 15.56 -2.76
CA ASP A 169 16.36 15.13 -1.97
C ASP A 169 15.36 14.28 -2.78
N MET A 170 15.25 13.01 -2.42
CA MET A 170 14.35 12.05 -3.05
C MET A 170 13.98 10.95 -2.07
N GLY A 171 13.03 10.10 -2.42
CA GLY A 171 12.73 8.91 -1.65
C GLY A 171 11.24 8.66 -1.59
N ALA A 172 10.74 8.42 -0.39
CA ALA A 172 9.35 8.08 -0.16
C ALA A 172 8.71 8.96 0.91
N LEU A 173 7.39 9.03 0.88
CA LEU A 173 6.59 9.60 1.95
C LEU A 173 5.31 8.82 2.18
N LEU A 174 4.78 8.95 3.38
CA LEU A 174 3.49 8.41 3.80
C LEU A 174 2.62 9.58 4.29
N ALA A 175 1.62 9.96 3.51
CA ALA A 175 0.77 11.13 3.76
C ALA A 175 -0.60 10.81 4.33
N GLU A 176 -1.17 11.72 5.11
CA GLU A 176 -2.57 11.62 5.52
C GLU A 176 -3.51 11.80 4.32
N PRO A 177 -4.51 10.92 4.13
CA PRO A 177 -5.44 11.02 3.00
C PRO A 177 -6.24 12.33 2.97
N LYS A 178 -6.57 12.90 4.14
CA LYS A 178 -7.42 14.09 4.28
C LYS A 178 -6.65 15.41 4.32
N ASP A 179 -5.37 15.38 4.68
CA ASP A 179 -4.50 16.55 4.70
C ASP A 179 -3.09 16.12 4.28
N ILE A 180 -2.83 16.12 2.97
CA ILE A 180 -1.54 15.70 2.43
C ILE A 180 -0.37 16.56 2.90
N ALA A 181 -0.62 17.73 3.53
CA ALA A 181 0.42 18.52 4.17
C ALA A 181 0.99 17.84 5.43
N ASN A 182 0.26 16.87 6.00
CA ASN A 182 0.74 16.04 7.10
C ASN A 182 1.29 14.71 6.54
N HIS A 183 2.59 14.49 6.67
CA HIS A 183 3.25 13.30 6.13
C HIS A 183 4.58 12.98 6.82
N VAL A 184 5.01 11.71 6.71
CA VAL A 184 6.35 11.27 7.09
C VAL A 184 7.18 11.16 5.83
N PHE A 185 8.30 11.89 5.76
CA PHE A 185 9.33 11.73 4.74
C PHE A 185 10.37 10.70 5.15
N PHE A 186 10.79 9.94 4.16
CA PHE A 186 11.93 9.04 4.17
C PHE A 186 12.89 9.54 3.08
N THR A 187 13.71 10.52 3.43
CA THR A 187 14.55 11.25 2.48
C THR A 187 15.92 10.60 2.34
N ILE A 188 16.34 10.45 1.09
CA ILE A 188 17.65 10.01 0.64
C ILE A 188 18.42 11.24 0.18
N ALA A 189 19.69 11.34 0.59
CA ALA A 189 20.58 12.43 0.20
C ALA A 189 19.99 13.83 0.49
N ASN A 190 19.44 14.02 1.69
CA ASN A 190 18.84 15.28 2.13
C ASN A 190 19.79 16.47 1.92
N GLN A 191 19.30 17.51 1.26
CA GLN A 191 19.94 18.83 1.19
C GLN A 191 18.96 19.95 1.54
N PHE A 192 17.65 19.67 1.50
CA PHE A 192 16.60 20.65 1.68
C PHE A 192 16.21 20.89 3.14
N PHE A 193 16.07 19.82 3.95
CA PHE A 193 15.65 19.97 5.35
C PHE A 193 16.82 20.43 6.21
N GLN A 194 16.97 21.76 6.31
CA GLN A 194 18.00 22.43 7.09
C GLN A 194 17.45 22.86 8.45
N LEU A 195 18.21 22.64 9.52
CA LEU A 195 17.82 23.09 10.85
C LEU A 195 18.45 24.45 11.14
N GLY A 196 17.62 25.39 11.59
CA GLY A 196 18.08 26.65 12.17
C GLY A 196 18.33 26.49 13.67
N ARG A 197 19.55 26.78 14.16
CA ARG A 197 19.80 26.99 15.59
C ARG A 197 20.58 28.28 15.79
N GLY A 198 19.99 29.25 16.47
CA GLY A 198 20.64 30.54 16.76
C GLY A 198 20.95 31.37 15.51
N GLY A 199 20.06 31.37 14.51
CA GLY A 199 20.21 32.15 13.28
C GLY A 199 21.20 31.58 12.25
N LYS A 200 21.74 30.38 12.47
CA LYS A 200 22.54 29.65 11.49
C LYS A 200 21.80 28.41 11.01
N GLU A 201 21.65 28.31 9.70
CA GLU A 201 21.15 27.12 9.02
C GLU A 201 22.30 26.13 8.84
N TYR A 202 22.10 24.89 9.29
CA TYR A 202 23.05 23.80 9.04
C TYR A 202 22.36 22.76 8.18
N ALA A 203 22.89 22.56 6.97
CA ALA A 203 22.58 21.38 6.19
C ALA A 203 23.05 20.15 6.98
N ALA A 204 22.12 19.23 7.23
CA ALA A 204 22.47 17.91 7.72
C ALA A 204 22.36 16.95 6.52
N PRO A 205 23.43 16.80 5.72
CA PRO A 205 23.39 15.89 4.59
C PRO A 205 23.20 14.45 5.06
N GLY A 206 22.47 13.65 4.29
CA GLY A 206 22.30 12.22 4.55
C GLY A 206 20.86 11.74 4.46
N ASN A 207 20.59 10.59 5.03
CA ASN A 207 19.29 9.94 5.03
C ASN A 207 18.52 10.35 6.28
N MET A 208 17.22 10.63 6.17
CA MET A 208 16.41 11.03 7.32
C MET A 208 15.01 10.47 7.31
N ILE A 209 14.46 10.40 8.52
CA ILE A 209 13.02 10.33 8.76
C ILE A 209 12.59 11.70 9.30
N VAL A 210 11.65 12.34 8.60
CA VAL A 210 11.14 13.66 8.95
C VAL A 210 9.62 13.60 9.03
N VAL A 211 9.05 14.12 10.12
CA VAL A 211 7.61 14.34 10.25
C VAL A 211 7.32 15.78 9.85
N PHE A 212 6.43 15.98 8.89
CA PHE A 212 6.09 17.27 8.32
C PHE A 212 4.59 17.51 8.46
N GLY A 213 4.18 18.73 8.79
CA GLY A 213 2.76 19.06 8.96
C GLY A 213 2.48 20.23 9.88
N LYS A 214 1.20 20.57 10.02
CA LYS A 214 0.76 21.67 10.88
C LYS A 214 0.90 21.30 12.34
N GLY A 215 1.57 22.17 13.11
CA GLY A 215 1.79 21.96 14.54
C GLY A 215 2.79 20.85 14.89
N MET A 216 3.41 20.17 13.92
CA MET A 216 4.32 19.05 14.19
C MET A 216 5.53 19.46 15.04
N TRP A 217 6.04 20.68 14.84
CA TRP A 217 7.12 21.23 15.64
C TRP A 217 6.56 22.23 16.64
N ARG A 218 6.92 22.06 17.92
CA ARG A 218 6.36 22.82 19.06
C ARG A 218 6.57 24.34 18.96
N ASP A 219 7.61 24.76 18.25
CA ASP A 219 8.01 26.16 18.11
C ASP A 219 7.45 26.78 16.80
N THR A 220 6.61 26.04 16.06
CA THR A 220 5.92 26.54 14.86
C THR A 220 4.65 27.29 15.26
N ASP A 221 4.46 28.48 14.68
CA ASP A 221 3.24 29.26 14.91
C ASP A 221 1.96 28.46 14.56
N PRO A 222 0.85 28.68 15.28
CA PRO A 222 -0.41 27.99 15.00
C PRO A 222 -0.84 28.11 13.52
N GLY A 223 -1.12 26.96 12.90
CA GLY A 223 -1.54 26.89 11.49
C GLY A 223 -0.40 26.89 10.48
N MET A 224 0.83 27.19 10.89
CA MET A 224 2.01 27.07 10.06
C MET A 224 2.48 25.62 9.98
N VAL A 225 3.10 25.28 8.86
CA VAL A 225 3.67 23.95 8.62
C VAL A 225 5.10 23.95 9.13
N GLY A 226 5.42 22.96 9.97
CA GLY A 226 6.75 22.74 10.50
C GLY A 226 7.21 21.31 10.23
N PHE A 227 8.46 21.02 10.61
CA PHE A 227 9.00 19.68 10.50
C PHE A 227 9.84 19.30 11.71
N VAL A 228 9.84 18.00 12.03
CA VAL A 228 10.65 17.41 13.08
C VAL A 228 11.45 16.27 12.47
N ARG A 229 12.77 16.33 12.63
CA ARG A 229 13.66 15.23 12.24
C ARG A 229 13.67 14.18 13.35
N THR A 230 13.10 13.01 13.09
CA THR A 230 12.99 11.95 14.09
C THR A 230 14.12 10.93 13.99
N ALA A 231 14.83 10.88 12.85
CA ALA A 231 16.03 10.07 12.67
C ALA A 231 16.95 10.63 11.57
N HIS A 232 18.26 10.39 11.67
CA HIS A 232 19.27 10.78 10.68
C HIS A 232 20.44 9.80 10.64
N ALA A 233 20.97 9.56 9.44
CA ALA A 233 22.23 8.86 9.24
C ALA A 233 22.92 9.36 7.97
N GLU A 234 24.23 9.63 8.02
CA GLU A 234 25.02 10.03 6.84
C GLU A 234 25.26 8.86 5.88
N GLU A 235 25.24 7.64 6.40
CA GLU A 235 25.49 6.40 5.66
C GLU A 235 24.27 5.47 5.72
N PRO A 236 24.03 4.64 4.68
CA PRO A 236 24.84 4.54 3.48
C PRO A 236 24.56 5.68 2.50
N ARG A 237 25.59 6.13 1.80
CA ARG A 237 25.41 7.01 0.64
C ARG A 237 24.81 6.24 -0.51
N VAL A 238 23.87 6.86 -1.22
CA VAL A 238 23.30 6.31 -2.45
C VAL A 238 24.10 6.83 -3.63
N PRO A 239 24.82 5.96 -4.36
CA PRO A 239 25.57 6.38 -5.53
C PRO A 239 24.62 6.85 -6.65
N SER A 240 24.96 7.96 -7.30
CA SER A 240 24.29 8.37 -8.53
C SER A 240 24.38 7.28 -9.60
N LEU A 241 23.33 7.18 -10.42
CA LEU A 241 23.22 6.26 -11.55
C LEU A 241 23.25 4.76 -11.20
N GLN A 242 23.21 4.40 -9.92
CA GLN A 242 23.14 3.02 -9.46
C GLN A 242 21.81 2.75 -8.74
N TRP A 243 21.23 1.58 -9.02
CA TRP A 243 20.02 1.12 -8.33
C TRP A 243 20.34 0.77 -6.87
N THR A 244 19.52 1.29 -5.97
CA THR A 244 19.58 0.98 -4.54
C THR A 244 18.20 0.57 -4.06
N GLU A 245 18.12 -0.54 -3.34
CA GLU A 245 16.89 -1.00 -2.71
C GLU A 245 16.58 -0.19 -1.44
N VAL A 246 15.30 0.14 -1.30
CA VAL A 246 14.76 0.94 -0.21
C VAL A 246 13.54 0.24 0.37
N GLU A 247 13.44 0.21 1.69
CA GLU A 247 12.23 -0.15 2.41
C GLU A 247 11.85 0.99 3.36
N VAL A 248 10.58 1.40 3.32
CA VAL A 248 10.00 2.31 4.30
C VAL A 248 8.80 1.65 4.92
N ALA A 249 8.61 1.85 6.22
CA ALA A 249 7.47 1.32 6.92
C ALA A 249 7.01 2.26 8.03
N LYS A 250 5.69 2.28 8.25
CA LYS A 250 5.04 2.87 9.42
C LYS A 250 4.23 1.80 10.11
N GLU A 251 4.50 1.61 11.40
CA GLU A 251 3.71 0.75 12.28
C GLU A 251 3.28 1.58 13.49
N LYS A 252 2.00 1.92 13.56
CA LYS A 252 1.46 2.88 14.54
C LYS A 252 2.28 4.18 14.50
N GLN A 253 3.00 4.48 15.58
CA GLN A 253 3.83 5.68 15.77
C GLN A 253 5.30 5.48 15.39
N ARG A 254 5.71 4.27 14.99
CA ARG A 254 7.08 3.95 14.61
C ARG A 254 7.24 4.12 13.11
N ALA A 255 8.36 4.72 12.72
CA ALA A 255 8.78 4.83 11.33
C ALA A 255 10.11 4.08 11.17
N ARG A 256 10.23 3.29 10.11
CA ARG A 256 11.44 2.53 9.77
C ARG A 256 11.83 2.84 8.33
N PHE A 257 13.13 3.00 8.12
CA PHE A 257 13.73 3.30 6.83
C PHE A 257 14.96 2.40 6.66
N VAL A 258 14.92 1.45 5.72
CA VAL A 258 16.06 0.61 5.37
C VAL A 258 16.61 1.05 4.03
N LEU A 259 17.90 1.29 3.98
CA LEU A 259 18.63 1.69 2.79
C LEU A 259 19.99 1.01 2.79
N GLY A 260 20.38 0.37 1.69
CA GLY A 260 21.67 -0.32 1.58
C GLY A 260 21.94 -1.31 2.72
N GLY A 261 20.90 -2.03 3.16
CA GLY A 261 20.96 -2.99 4.27
C GLY A 261 21.05 -2.39 5.68
N LYS A 262 21.11 -1.05 5.84
CA LYS A 262 21.12 -0.38 7.14
C LYS A 262 19.74 0.17 7.47
N ALA A 263 19.28 -0.08 8.69
CA ALA A 263 18.00 0.41 9.18
C ALA A 263 18.19 1.69 10.02
N LEU A 264 17.38 2.69 9.72
CA LEU A 264 17.16 3.90 10.50
C LEU A 264 15.75 3.82 11.10
N ASN A 265 15.65 4.03 12.42
CA ASN A 265 14.38 3.96 13.14
C ASN A 265 14.06 5.34 13.71
N GLY A 266 12.83 5.79 13.50
CA GLY A 266 12.33 7.07 13.96
C GLY A 266 10.88 6.98 14.42
N SER A 267 10.23 8.14 14.50
CA SER A 267 8.82 8.25 14.89
C SER A 267 8.01 8.93 13.79
N ALA A 268 6.73 8.57 13.71
CA ALA A 268 5.70 9.20 12.89
C ALA A 268 4.84 10.21 13.72
N VAL A 269 5.40 10.73 14.80
CA VAL A 269 4.76 11.66 15.74
C VAL A 269 5.61 12.92 15.85
N GLY A 270 4.96 14.08 15.80
CA GLY A 270 5.59 15.37 16.02
C GLY A 270 5.91 15.64 17.50
N ASP A 271 6.64 16.73 17.78
CA ASP A 271 7.00 17.15 19.14
C ASP A 271 5.75 17.48 20.00
N ASN A 272 4.68 17.91 19.36
CA ASN A 272 3.39 18.19 19.98
C ASN A 272 2.54 16.93 20.26
N LYS A 273 3.09 15.74 20.03
CA LYS A 273 2.39 14.44 20.12
C LYS A 273 1.29 14.23 19.06
N TYR A 274 1.23 15.06 18.02
CA TYR A 274 0.36 14.84 16.88
C TYR A 274 0.87 13.64 16.08
N GLU A 275 -0.02 12.68 15.84
CA GLU A 275 0.28 11.46 15.10
C GLU A 275 -0.29 11.57 13.69
N ILE A 276 0.47 11.12 12.70
CA ILE A 276 -0.02 10.96 11.34
C ILE A 276 -0.94 9.73 11.28
N THR A 277 -2.22 10.00 11.01
CA THR A 277 -3.36 9.10 11.19
C THR A 277 -3.82 8.37 9.93
N GLY A 278 -3.20 8.60 8.78
CA GLY A 278 -3.51 7.85 7.55
C GLY A 278 -2.31 7.73 6.64
N VAL A 279 -2.40 6.80 5.68
CA VAL A 279 -1.25 6.46 4.83
C VAL A 279 -1.64 6.35 3.37
N ARG A 280 -1.27 7.38 2.60
CA ARG A 280 -1.09 7.32 1.16
C ARG A 280 0.40 7.26 0.85
N PRO A 281 0.92 6.13 0.36
CA PRO A 281 2.31 6.03 -0.04
C PRO A 281 2.58 6.90 -1.27
N ALA A 282 3.73 7.55 -1.30
CA ALA A 282 4.21 8.24 -2.48
C ALA A 282 5.73 8.12 -2.61
N LEU A 283 6.19 8.18 -3.84
CA LEU A 283 7.59 8.46 -4.17
C LEU A 283 7.74 9.96 -4.36
N PHE A 284 8.89 10.54 -4.06
CA PHE A 284 9.10 11.98 -4.29
C PHE A 284 10.50 12.28 -4.82
N VAL A 285 10.58 13.40 -5.52
CA VAL A 285 11.81 14.11 -5.87
C VAL A 285 11.64 15.57 -5.49
N LEU A 286 12.72 16.18 -5.01
CA LEU A 286 12.76 17.58 -4.63
C LEU A 286 14.07 18.19 -5.11
N LEU A 287 13.95 19.06 -6.12
CA LEU A 287 15.08 19.63 -6.86
C LEU A 287 16.01 18.56 -7.46
N SER A 288 15.54 17.32 -7.61
CA SER A 288 16.35 16.19 -8.07
C SER A 288 15.79 15.56 -9.34
N GLU A 289 16.57 14.64 -9.91
CA GLU A 289 16.12 13.66 -10.88
C GLU A 289 16.36 12.26 -10.30
N ALA A 290 15.38 11.37 -10.42
CA ALA A 290 15.52 9.98 -10.03
C ALA A 290 14.66 9.07 -10.91
N ARG A 291 15.10 7.82 -11.03
CA ARG A 291 14.30 6.72 -11.59
C ARG A 291 13.88 5.78 -10.45
N PHE A 292 12.68 5.23 -10.55
CA PHE A 292 12.11 4.29 -9.59
C PHE A 292 11.54 3.09 -10.31
N ASP A 293 11.64 1.91 -9.69
CA ASP A 293 11.00 0.69 -10.17
C ASP A 293 10.69 -0.27 -9.00
N SER A 294 10.10 -1.43 -9.34
CA SER A 294 9.87 -2.55 -8.42
C SER A 294 9.15 -2.13 -7.13
N VAL A 295 8.18 -1.22 -7.27
CA VAL A 295 7.49 -0.62 -6.13
C VAL A 295 6.48 -1.62 -5.60
N THR A 296 6.63 -2.03 -4.35
CA THR A 296 5.70 -2.90 -3.65
C THR A 296 5.14 -2.18 -2.45
N VAL A 297 3.82 -2.01 -2.39
CA VAL A 297 3.11 -1.43 -1.26
C VAL A 297 2.33 -2.51 -0.55
N THR A 298 2.48 -2.63 0.77
CA THR A 298 1.76 -3.63 1.56
C THR A 298 1.08 -2.98 2.77
N GLY A 299 -0.20 -3.29 2.97
CA GLY A 299 -0.98 -2.80 4.10
C GLY A 299 -2.44 -3.26 4.04
N GLU A 300 -3.28 -2.74 4.92
CA GLU A 300 -4.73 -2.92 4.84
C GLU A 300 -5.37 -1.69 4.18
N LEU A 301 -6.21 -1.89 3.16
CA LEU A 301 -6.89 -0.78 2.51
C LEU A 301 -7.89 -0.12 3.45
N ASP A 302 -8.02 1.20 3.35
CA ASP A 302 -9.06 1.95 4.03
C ASP A 302 -10.43 1.59 3.40
N PRO A 303 -11.38 1.02 4.17
CA PRO A 303 -12.69 0.63 3.62
C PRO A 303 -13.48 1.82 3.06
N ASP A 304 -13.33 3.02 3.62
CA ASP A 304 -14.03 4.21 3.14
C ASP A 304 -13.49 4.62 1.77
N TRP A 305 -12.17 4.52 1.59
CA TRP A 305 -11.54 4.73 0.29
C TRP A 305 -11.98 3.69 -0.73
N VAL A 306 -11.98 2.39 -0.37
CA VAL A 306 -12.42 1.31 -1.26
C VAL A 306 -13.84 1.56 -1.75
N LYS A 307 -14.75 1.94 -0.85
CA LYS A 307 -16.13 2.27 -1.19
C LYS A 307 -16.20 3.45 -2.16
N ALA A 308 -15.54 4.57 -1.85
CA ALA A 308 -15.56 5.77 -2.68
C ALA A 308 -14.97 5.52 -4.08
N GLU A 309 -13.86 4.78 -4.16
CA GLU A 309 -13.21 4.48 -5.43
C GLU A 309 -14.05 3.51 -6.30
N ARG A 310 -14.76 2.55 -5.67
CA ARG A 310 -15.73 1.70 -6.36
C ARG A 310 -16.87 2.51 -6.96
N GLU A 311 -17.49 3.39 -6.18
CA GLU A 311 -18.58 4.25 -6.65
C GLU A 311 -18.13 5.15 -7.81
N ARG A 312 -16.87 5.62 -7.78
CA ARG A 312 -16.28 6.45 -8.84
C ARG A 312 -16.03 5.68 -10.13
N LEU A 313 -15.51 4.46 -10.05
CA LEU A 313 -15.14 3.64 -11.22
C LEU A 313 -16.33 2.87 -11.82
N PHE A 314 -17.27 2.47 -10.97
CA PHE A 314 -18.41 1.64 -11.32
C PHE A 314 -19.70 2.29 -10.80
N PRO A 315 -20.09 3.47 -11.36
CA PRO A 315 -21.29 4.15 -10.91
C PRO A 315 -22.50 3.24 -11.13
N LEU A 316 -23.32 3.06 -10.09
CA LEU A 316 -24.58 2.34 -10.22
C LEU A 316 -25.51 3.10 -11.19
N PRO A 317 -26.24 2.40 -12.07
CA PRO A 317 -27.28 3.02 -12.86
C PRO A 317 -28.28 3.71 -11.92
N LYS A 318 -28.61 4.97 -12.23
CA LYS A 318 -29.62 5.75 -11.51
C LYS A 318 -31.02 5.29 -11.86
#